data_AF-A0AAU8IMC4-F1
#
_entry.id   AF-A0AAU8IMC4-F1
#
_cell.length_a   1.000
_cell.length_b   1.000
_cell.length_c   1.000
_cell.angle_alpha   90.00
_cell.angle_beta   90.00
_cell.angle_gamma   90.00
#
_symmetry.space_group_name_H-M   'P 1'
#
loop_
_entity.id
_entity.type
_entity.pdbx_description
1 polymer ?
#
loop_
_entity_poly.entity_id
_entity_poly.type
_entity_poly.pdbx_seq_one_letter_code
_entity_poly.pdbx_strand_id
1 'polypeptide(L)' 'MHARALEQGAVVAEPWGWLSACAQELHAWCVGERWVALAVAHQGDDQPYQLVVVVTDVAPP' A
#
# COMPACT_ATOMS: atom_id res chain seq x y z
N MET A 1 2.55 13.88 -4.69
CA MET A 1 2.01 13.41 -5.98
C MET A 1 0.88 12.43 -5.67
N HIS A 2 -0.37 12.82 -5.92
CA HIS A 2 -1.50 11.90 -5.79
C HIS A 2 -1.53 11.04 -7.05
N ALA A 3 -1.04 9.79 -6.95
CA ALA A 3 -1.09 8.84 -8.05
C ALA A 3 -2.55 8.40 -8.25
N ARG A 4 -3.23 9.04 -9.21
CA ARG A 4 -4.40 8.50 -9.87
C ARG A 4 -3.92 7.40 -10.82
N ALA A 5 -4.12 6.14 -10.44
CA ALA A 5 -4.25 5.03 -11.37
C ALA A 5 -5.24 4.05 -10.76
N LEU A 6 -6.48 4.11 -11.25
CA LEU A 6 -7.52 3.17 -10.89
C LEU A 6 -8.18 2.78 -12.20
N GLU A 7 -7.63 1.79 -12.91
CA GLU A 7 -8.29 1.18 -14.06
C GLU A 7 -8.03 -0.34 -14.12
N GLN A 8 -9.15 -1.09 -14.06
CA GLN A 8 -9.43 -2.35 -14.76
C GLN A 8 -8.71 -3.64 -14.33
N GLY A 9 -9.26 -4.33 -13.31
CA GLY A 9 -9.20 -5.81 -13.20
C GLY A 9 -7.82 -6.47 -13.15
N ALA A 10 -6.74 -5.70 -13.08
CA ALA A 10 -5.38 -6.21 -12.99
C ALA A 10 -5.18 -6.78 -11.59
N VAL A 11 -4.62 -7.99 -11.52
CA VAL A 11 -4.16 -8.58 -10.25
C VAL A 11 -3.10 -7.63 -9.70
N VAL A 12 -3.44 -6.92 -8.63
CA VAL A 12 -2.49 -6.06 -7.94
C VAL A 12 -1.41 -6.96 -7.34
N ALA A 13 -0.16 -6.77 -7.76
CA ALA A 13 0.94 -7.56 -7.26
C ALA A 13 1.12 -7.35 -5.76
N GLU A 14 1.41 -8.42 -5.02
CA GLU A 14 1.79 -8.29 -3.61
C GLU A 14 3.10 -7.51 -3.48
N PRO A 15 3.25 -6.67 -2.44
CA PRO A 15 2.38 -6.48 -1.28
C PRO A 15 1.28 -5.43 -1.45
N TRP A 16 1.15 -4.84 -2.66
CA TRP A 16 0.24 -3.72 -2.90
C TRP A 16 -1.23 -4.15 -2.82
N GLY A 17 -1.56 -5.37 -3.23
CA GLY A 17 -2.92 -5.91 -3.13
C GLY A 17 -3.40 -5.94 -1.68
N TRP A 18 -2.60 -6.52 -0.79
CA TRP A 18 -2.89 -6.52 0.64
C TRP A 18 -2.93 -5.11 1.26
N LEU A 19 -1.98 -4.22 0.91
CA LEU A 19 -1.96 -2.85 1.43
C LEU A 19 -3.20 -2.07 1.01
N SER A 20 -3.60 -2.14 -0.26
CA SER A 20 -4.82 -1.48 -0.76
C SER A 20 -6.11 -2.03 -0.13
N ALA A 21 -6.09 -3.28 0.36
CA ALA A 21 -7.26 -3.89 1.00
C ALA A 21 -7.46 -3.44 2.45
N CYS A 22 -6.40 -3.08 3.18
CA CYS A 22 -6.48 -2.77 4.61
C CYS A 22 -6.08 -1.35 5.01
N ALA A 23 -5.38 -0.61 4.15
CA ALA A 23 -4.92 0.75 4.44
C ALA A 23 -6.04 1.79 4.26
N GLN A 24 -6.25 2.63 5.27
CA GLN A 24 -7.05 3.86 5.14
C GLN A 24 -6.23 4.98 4.52
N GLU A 25 -4.92 4.99 4.79
CA GLU A 25 -3.98 5.95 4.23
C GLU A 25 -2.70 5.22 3.85
N LEU A 26 -2.20 5.45 2.64
CA LEU A 26 -1.01 4.82 2.09
C LEU A 26 -0.10 5.88 1.45
N HIS A 27 1.14 5.96 1.93
CA HIS A 27 2.21 6.77 1.36
C HIS A 27 3.27 5.85 0.80
N ALA A 28 3.60 6.00 -0.48
CA ALA A 28 4.64 5.21 -1.13
C ALA A 28 5.68 6.12 -1.79
N TRP A 29 6.96 5.77 -1.64
CA TRP A 29 8.07 6.46 -2.27
C TRP A 29 9.19 5.48 -2.63
N CYS A 30 9.98 5.85 -3.64
CA CYS A 30 11.11 5.05 -4.09
C CYS A 30 12.42 5.55 -3.45
N VAL A 31 13.27 4.62 -3.00
CA VAL A 31 14.61 4.85 -2.49
C VAL A 31 15.56 3.91 -3.25
N GLY A 32 16.28 4.46 -4.23
CA GLY A 32 17.11 3.67 -5.14
C GLY A 32 16.23 2.79 -6.04
N GLU A 33 16.34 1.47 -5.88
CA GLU A 33 15.55 0.47 -6.63
C GLU A 33 14.45 -0.18 -5.77
N ARG A 34 14.23 0.33 -4.55
CA ARG A 34 13.26 -0.21 -3.60
C ARG A 34 12.14 0.79 -3.36
N TRP A 35 10.93 0.28 -3.28
CA TRP A 35 9.75 1.00 -2.85
C TRP A 35 9.55 0.82 -1.36
N VAL A 36 9.31 1.93 -0.67
CA VAL A 36 8.89 1.97 0.73
C VAL A 36 7.43 2.41 0.75
N ALA A 37 6.61 1.63 1.44
CA ALA A 37 5.20 1.89 1.64
C ALA A 37 4.92 2.01 3.14
N LEU A 38 4.29 3.12 3.52
CA LEU A 38 3.82 3.39 4.88
C LEU A 38 2.29 3.47 4.84
N ALA A 39 1.65 2.60 5.61
CA ALA A 39 0.19 2.54 5.69
C ALA A 39 -0.30 2.68 7.11
N VAL A 40 -1.40 3.41 7.28
CA VAL A 40 -2.26 3.32 8.45
C VAL A 40 -3.37 2.35 8.10
N ALA A 41 -3.40 1.20 8.78
CA ALA A 41 -4.36 0.12 8.54
C ALA A 41 -5.29 -0.08 9.73
N HIS A 42 -6.51 -0.50 9.44
CA HIS A 42 -7.54 -0.82 10.43
C HIS A 42 -8.27 -2.07 9.95
N GLN A 43 -8.07 -3.17 10.67
CA GLN A 43 -8.64 -4.47 10.35
C GLN A 43 -9.89 -4.70 11.20
N GLY A 44 -10.99 -4.07 10.79
CA GLY A 44 -12.29 -4.19 11.44
C GLY A 44 -12.49 -3.30 12.67
N ASP A 45 -13.76 -3.08 13.01
CA ASP A 45 -14.21 -2.03 13.93
C ASP A 45 -13.67 -2.16 15.38
N ASP A 46 -13.22 -3.37 15.78
CA ASP A 46 -12.75 -3.66 17.14
C ASP A 46 -11.22 -3.57 17.32
N GLN A 47 -10.44 -3.28 16.28
CA GLN A 47 -8.98 -3.22 16.38
C GLN A 47 -8.46 -1.77 16.39
N PRO A 48 -7.42 -1.44 17.17
CA PRO A 48 -6.79 -0.13 17.05
C PRO A 48 -6.18 0.05 15.66
N TYR A 49 -6.02 1.30 15.22
CA TYR A 49 -5.22 1.63 14.05
C TYR A 49 -3.80 1.08 14.22
N GLN A 50 -3.26 0.51 13.13
CA GLN A 50 -1.93 -0.07 13.08
C GLN A 50 -1.10 0.67 12.04
N LEU A 51 0.17 0.92 12.38
CA LEU A 51 1.14 1.43 11.43
C LEU A 51 1.86 0.26 10.77
N VAL A 52 1.75 0.16 9.47
CA VAL A 52 2.35 -0.88 8.64
C VAL A 52 3.41 -0.26 7.76
N VAL A 53 4.59 -0.88 7.70
CA VAL A 53 5.68 -0.45 6.81
C VAL A 53 6.11 -1.65 5.98
N VAL A 54 6.21 -1.46 4.67
CA VAL A 54 6.67 -2.49 3.74
C VAL A 54 7.80 -1.93 2.87
N VAL A 55 8.81 -2.75 2.62
CA VAL A 55 9.87 -2.47 1.66
C VAL A 55 9.84 -3.57 0.61
N THR A 56 9.73 -3.20 -0.67
CA THR A 56 9.59 -4.12 -1.79
C THR A 56 10.37 -3.62 -3.00
N ASP A 57 10.78 -4.51 -3.92
CA ASP A 57 11.24 -4.13 -5.27
C ASP A 57 10.09 -4.01 -6.27
N VAL A 58 8.90 -4.47 -5.93
CA VAL A 58 7.71 -4.38 -6.78
C VAL A 58 7.22 -2.94 -6.83
N ALA A 59 7.14 -2.36 -8.02
CA ALA A 59 6.58 -1.02 -8.20
C ALA A 59 5.07 -0.99 -7.87
N PRO A 60 4.56 0.10 -7.27
CA PRO A 60 3.13 0.25 -7.03
C PRO A 60 2.36 0.29 -8.37
N PRO A 61 1.10 -0.18 -8.38
CA PRO A 61 0.25 -0.18 -9.58
C PRO A 61 -0.08 1.22 -10.11
#